data_AF-A0A520QNB3-F1
#
_entry.id   AF-A0A520QNB3-F1
#
_cell.length_a   1.000
_cell.length_b   1.000
_cell.length_c   1.000
_cell.angle_alpha   90.00
_cell.angle_beta   90.00
_cell.angle_gamma   90.00
#
_symmetry.space_group_name_H-M   'P 1'
#
loop_
_entity.id
_entity.type
_entity.pdbx_description
1 polymer ?
#
loop_
_entity_poly.entity_id
_entity_poly.type
_entity_poly.pdbx_seq_one_letter_code
_entity_poly.pdbx_strand_id
1 'polypeptide(L)'
;MQRVILVILFTFWAFMTYRLWQVEYAGQSLGAAVDIQVVWEKILNAQDEAKLQIVDERSNHLLGALEWTPTVQREAEDDERRNIVGMVENVREYTLDISRGRLYAVRSQEDLLFDFNLNLSPFPSQEWTAIQIRLERSFNDVRYKFSADAQSTNDFVTFRINLEGGEQRVDVPLEDVSKPEKLVGAGLKLAGVPALAASGASLMVKNFLNSKELNNRPVNFNLDLPRQAHIDLLPGVRSRIKVYRIDVPIVEDMLVKIYVNTLGEILRVEIPDVLIDTISKTSKLDLPKSIVLRNQNFYGRLRRER
;
A
#
# COMPACT_ATOMS: atom_id res chain seq x y z
N MET A 1 21.95 -11.91 54.37
CA MET A 1 22.47 -11.85 52.99
C MET A 1 21.39 -12.18 51.96
N GLN A 2 20.92 -13.43 51.85
CA GLN A 2 19.96 -13.87 50.82
C GLN A 2 18.62 -13.12 50.79
N ARG A 3 18.05 -12.80 51.97
CA ARG A 3 16.79 -12.04 52.07
C ARG A 3 16.92 -10.59 51.60
N VAL A 4 18.08 -9.97 51.79
CA VAL A 4 18.35 -8.58 51.37
C VAL A 4 18.49 -8.52 49.84
N ILE A 5 19.19 -9.49 49.25
CA ILE A 5 19.34 -9.61 47.79
C ILE A 5 17.98 -9.83 47.13
N LEU A 6 17.11 -10.67 47.70
CA LEU A 6 15.75 -10.89 47.20
C LEU A 6 14.90 -9.61 47.23
N VAL A 7 14.99 -8.83 48.31
CA VAL A 7 14.27 -7.55 48.41
C VAL A 7 14.77 -6.55 47.36
N ILE A 8 16.08 -6.47 47.12
CA ILE A 8 16.67 -5.61 46.09
C ILE A 8 16.24 -6.05 44.69
N LEU A 9 16.25 -7.36 44.40
CA LEU A 9 15.80 -7.88 43.11
C LEU A 9 14.31 -7.63 42.89
N PHE A 10 13.49 -7.78 43.92
CA PHE A 10 12.05 -7.52 43.84
C PHE A 10 11.76 -6.03 43.63
N THR A 11 12.44 -5.13 44.35
CA THR A 11 12.26 -3.69 44.15
C THR A 11 12.78 -3.24 42.79
N PHE A 12 13.91 -3.77 42.32
CA PHE A 12 14.39 -3.54 40.97
C PHE A 12 13.38 -4.02 39.92
N TRP A 13 12.86 -5.24 40.06
CA TRP A 13 11.85 -5.79 39.16
C TRP A 13 10.59 -4.93 39.15
N ALA A 14 10.03 -4.62 40.32
CA ALA A 14 8.82 -3.79 40.43
C ALA A 14 9.04 -2.39 39.85
N PHE A 15 10.21 -1.79 40.08
CA PHE A 15 10.57 -0.50 39.49
C PHE A 15 10.67 -0.58 37.96
N MET A 16 11.35 -1.61 37.42
CA MET A 16 11.48 -1.80 35.97
C MET A 16 10.13 -2.07 35.32
N THR A 17 9.29 -2.93 35.91
CA THR A 17 7.92 -3.17 35.45
C THR A 17 7.08 -1.89 35.48
N TYR A 18 7.22 -1.08 36.52
CA TYR A 18 6.53 0.22 36.61
C TYR A 18 7.03 1.22 35.56
N ARG A 19 8.34 1.27 35.29
CA ARG A 19 8.92 2.15 34.25
C ARG A 19 8.51 1.73 32.85
N LEU A 20 8.48 0.43 32.57
CA LEU A 20 7.94 -0.11 31.31
C LEU A 20 6.47 0.25 31.17
N TRP A 21 5.68 0.06 32.23
CA TRP A 21 4.27 0.46 32.25
C TRP A 21 4.09 1.97 32.04
N GLN A 22 4.92 2.82 32.63
CA GLN A 22 4.85 4.28 32.40
C GLN A 22 5.14 4.64 30.94
N VAL A 23 6.19 4.04 30.35
CA VAL A 23 6.55 4.30 28.95
C VAL A 23 5.45 3.80 28.01
N GLU A 24 4.87 2.64 28.27
CA GLU A 24 3.88 2.00 27.41
C GLU A 24 2.45 2.56 27.60
N TYR A 25 2.06 2.89 28.84
CA TYR A 25 0.69 3.30 29.18
C TYR A 25 0.54 4.77 29.54
N ALA A 26 1.52 5.40 30.19
CA ALA A 26 1.39 6.75 30.74
C ALA A 26 2.05 7.87 29.89
N GLY A 27 2.91 7.53 28.94
CA GLY A 27 3.77 8.51 28.26
C GLY A 27 3.16 9.26 27.07
N GLN A 28 2.16 8.69 26.38
CA GLN A 28 1.63 9.31 25.16
C GLN A 28 0.11 9.22 25.12
N SER A 29 -0.54 10.39 25.06
CA SER A 29 -2.00 10.50 24.95
C SER A 29 -2.48 9.92 23.62
N LEU A 30 -3.68 9.35 23.60
CA LEU A 30 -4.35 9.03 22.34
C LEU A 30 -4.43 10.29 21.47
N GLY A 31 -4.11 10.15 20.18
CA GLY A 31 -3.96 11.23 19.21
C GLY A 31 -2.60 11.90 19.18
N ALA A 32 -1.67 11.58 20.10
CA ALA A 32 -0.33 12.17 20.09
C ALA A 32 0.38 11.89 18.77
N ALA A 33 0.94 12.96 18.18
CA ALA A 33 1.75 12.86 16.99
C ALA A 33 3.06 12.12 17.32
N VAL A 34 3.44 11.22 16.43
CA VAL A 34 4.68 10.44 16.46
C VAL A 34 5.37 10.70 15.14
N ASP A 35 6.68 10.90 15.19
CA ASP A 35 7.48 11.03 13.98
C ASP A 35 7.30 9.77 13.12
N ILE A 36 6.98 9.96 11.83
CA ILE A 36 6.77 8.85 10.91
C ILE A 36 8.03 7.97 10.79
N GLN A 37 9.22 8.53 10.99
CA GLN A 37 10.48 7.78 10.95
C GLN A 37 10.49 6.64 11.96
N VAL A 38 9.96 6.87 13.17
CA VAL A 38 9.88 5.85 14.22
C VAL A 38 8.97 4.69 13.79
N VAL A 39 7.87 5.01 13.10
CA VAL A 39 6.92 3.99 12.63
C VAL A 39 7.48 3.24 11.42
N TRP A 40 8.14 3.94 10.50
CA TRP A 40 8.82 3.31 9.37
C TRP A 40 9.94 2.38 9.82
N GLU A 41 10.80 2.82 10.74
CA GLU A 41 11.84 1.97 11.31
C GLU A 41 11.25 0.70 11.93
N LYS A 42 10.10 0.80 12.61
CA LYS A 42 9.39 -0.37 13.12
C LYS A 42 8.85 -1.27 12.02
N ILE A 43 8.17 -0.72 11.02
CA ILE A 43 7.62 -1.49 9.89
C ILE A 43 8.74 -2.22 9.15
N LEU A 44 9.84 -1.53 8.87
CA LEU A 44 10.98 -2.07 8.12
C LEU A 44 11.78 -3.12 8.91
N ASN A 45 11.75 -3.06 10.24
CA ASN A 45 12.38 -4.06 11.12
C ASN A 45 11.38 -5.09 11.66
N ALA A 46 10.12 -5.07 11.19
CA ALA A 46 9.14 -6.08 11.57
C ALA A 46 9.64 -7.45 11.09
N GLN A 47 9.65 -8.44 11.98
CA GLN A 47 10.20 -9.77 11.67
C GLN A 47 9.30 -10.59 10.75
N ASP A 48 8.02 -10.25 10.64
CA ASP A 48 7.00 -11.07 10.01
C ASP A 48 6.31 -10.38 8.83
N GLU A 49 6.13 -11.14 7.74
CA GLU A 49 5.29 -10.76 6.59
C GLU A 49 3.85 -10.50 7.04
N ALA A 50 3.28 -9.36 6.66
CA ALA A 50 1.91 -9.03 7.01
C ALA A 50 0.95 -9.67 6.01
N LYS A 51 0.39 -10.83 6.37
CA LYS A 51 -0.68 -11.50 5.62
C LYS A 51 -2.00 -10.78 5.88
N LEU A 52 -2.53 -10.09 4.88
CA LEU A 52 -3.76 -9.30 4.99
C LEU A 52 -4.91 -9.96 4.23
N GLN A 53 -6.08 -9.95 4.83
CA GLN A 53 -7.35 -10.39 4.26
C GLN A 53 -8.18 -9.16 3.88
N ILE A 54 -8.65 -9.13 2.64
CA ILE A 54 -9.51 -8.07 2.12
C ILE A 54 -10.94 -8.46 2.46
N VAL A 55 -11.63 -7.64 3.25
CA VAL A 55 -12.97 -7.95 3.75
C VAL A 55 -13.93 -6.80 3.51
N ASP A 56 -15.19 -7.16 3.24
CA ASP A 56 -16.30 -6.22 3.42
C ASP A 56 -16.54 -6.08 4.92
N GLU A 57 -16.31 -4.90 5.46
CA GLU A 57 -16.43 -4.67 6.90
C GLU A 57 -17.86 -4.87 7.42
N ARG A 58 -18.89 -4.53 6.62
CA ARG A 58 -20.28 -4.58 7.07
C ARG A 58 -20.81 -6.00 7.16
N SER A 59 -20.55 -6.80 6.13
CA SER A 59 -20.98 -8.19 6.07
C SER A 59 -19.97 -9.15 6.72
N ASN A 60 -18.73 -8.69 6.93
CA ASN A 60 -17.58 -9.48 7.35
C ASN A 60 -17.28 -10.65 6.38
N HIS A 61 -17.59 -10.43 5.10
CA HIS A 61 -17.35 -11.35 4.00
C HIS A 61 -15.92 -11.20 3.47
N LEU A 62 -15.28 -12.32 3.14
CA LEU A 62 -13.91 -12.34 2.63
C LEU A 62 -13.91 -12.12 1.11
N LEU A 63 -13.32 -11.02 0.68
CA LEU A 63 -13.21 -10.62 -0.72
C LEU A 63 -11.89 -11.05 -1.36
N GLY A 64 -10.87 -11.29 -0.55
CA GLY A 64 -9.54 -11.59 -1.06
C GLY A 64 -8.48 -11.66 0.03
N ALA A 65 -7.24 -11.81 -0.39
CA ALA A 65 -6.07 -11.76 0.48
C ALA A 65 -4.86 -11.23 -0.28
N LEU A 66 -3.91 -10.67 0.44
CA LEU A 66 -2.62 -10.24 -0.09
C LEU A 66 -1.56 -10.40 1.00
N GLU A 67 -0.31 -10.32 0.60
CA GLU A 67 0.79 -10.24 1.54
C GLU A 67 1.56 -8.96 1.33
N TRP A 68 1.85 -8.30 2.44
CA TRP A 68 2.61 -7.08 2.47
C TRP A 68 3.97 -7.34 3.11
N THR A 69 5.03 -7.02 2.38
CA THR A 69 6.41 -7.21 2.80
C THR A 69 7.19 -5.91 2.63
N PRO A 70 7.57 -5.24 3.73
CA PRO A 70 8.53 -4.16 3.70
C PRO A 70 9.95 -4.74 3.67
N THR A 71 10.82 -4.27 2.78
CA THR A 71 12.23 -4.70 2.74
C THR A 71 13.17 -3.50 2.75
N VAL A 72 14.31 -3.66 3.42
CA VAL A 72 15.43 -2.70 3.38
C VAL A 72 16.56 -3.32 2.59
N GLN A 73 16.94 -2.70 1.47
CA GLN A 73 18.16 -3.09 0.76
C GLN A 73 19.33 -2.25 1.28
N ARG A 74 20.34 -2.93 1.82
CA ARG A 74 21.58 -2.32 2.32
C ARG A 74 22.72 -2.58 1.34
N GLU A 75 23.70 -1.68 1.28
CA GLU A 75 24.90 -1.94 0.49
C GLU A 75 25.59 -3.21 1.02
N ALA A 76 25.84 -4.18 0.14
CA ALA A 76 26.63 -5.35 0.49
C ALA A 76 28.10 -4.91 0.69
N GLU A 77 28.73 -5.39 1.76
CA GLU A 77 30.17 -5.24 1.96
C GLU A 77 30.90 -5.80 0.74
N ASP A 78 31.68 -4.95 0.06
CA ASP A 78 32.79 -5.42 -0.75
C ASP A 78 33.70 -6.21 0.20
N ASP A 79 33.91 -7.50 -0.10
CA ASP A 79 34.46 -8.57 0.76
C ASP A 79 35.87 -8.28 1.35
N GLU A 80 36.46 -7.12 1.06
CA GLU A 80 37.75 -6.65 1.57
C GLU A 80 37.66 -5.75 2.81
N ARG A 81 36.48 -5.25 3.20
CA ARG A 81 36.32 -4.39 4.40
C ARG A 81 35.74 -5.14 5.59
N ARG A 82 36.36 -6.26 5.96
CA ARG A 82 36.00 -6.99 7.18
C ARG A 82 36.08 -6.09 8.42
N ASN A 83 34.95 -5.99 9.10
CA ASN A 83 34.80 -5.85 10.55
C ASN A 83 35.33 -4.55 11.18
N ILE A 84 34.60 -3.45 10.99
CA ILE A 84 34.51 -2.41 12.02
C ILE A 84 33.14 -2.54 12.68
N VAL A 85 33.08 -3.25 13.81
CA VAL A 85 31.89 -3.32 14.66
C VAL A 85 31.50 -1.90 15.07
N GLY A 86 30.34 -1.44 14.61
CA GLY A 86 29.81 -0.09 14.89
C GLY A 86 29.75 0.86 13.68
N MET A 87 30.12 0.41 12.48
CA MET A 87 29.84 1.18 11.26
C MET A 87 28.37 1.03 10.85
N VAL A 88 27.67 2.15 10.67
CA VAL A 88 26.26 2.17 10.28
C VAL A 88 26.17 1.72 8.82
N GLU A 89 25.47 0.61 8.57
CA GLU A 89 25.19 0.12 7.21
C GLU A 89 24.42 1.20 6.44
N ASN A 90 24.96 1.65 5.31
CA ASN A 90 24.26 2.62 4.46
C ASN A 90 23.09 1.91 3.78
N VAL A 91 21.87 2.39 4.08
CA VAL A 91 20.66 1.93 3.39
C VAL A 91 20.66 2.49 1.98
N ARG A 92 20.51 1.62 0.99
CA ARG A 92 20.51 1.97 -0.43
C ARG A 92 19.11 2.24 -0.96
N GLU A 93 18.14 1.43 -0.54
CA GLU A 93 16.77 1.49 -1.05
C GLU A 93 15.80 0.86 -0.05
N TYR A 94 14.57 1.39 -0.02
CA TYR A 94 13.45 0.75 0.67
C TYR A 94 12.46 0.21 -0.37
N THR A 95 11.99 -1.03 -0.18
CA THR A 95 10.93 -1.59 -1.01
C THR A 95 9.69 -1.88 -0.20
N LEU A 96 8.55 -1.67 -0.83
CA LEU A 96 7.23 -2.01 -0.33
C LEU A 96 6.60 -2.92 -1.37
N ASP A 97 6.44 -4.18 -0.98
CA ASP A 97 5.97 -5.24 -1.85
C ASP A 97 4.62 -5.74 -1.38
N ILE A 98 3.61 -5.60 -2.24
CA ILE A 98 2.38 -6.36 -2.16
C ILE A 98 2.52 -7.53 -3.13
N SER A 99 2.58 -8.73 -2.57
CA SER A 99 2.70 -9.95 -3.33
C SER A 99 1.52 -10.89 -3.07
N ARG A 100 1.30 -11.83 -3.99
CA ARG A 100 0.27 -12.85 -3.87
C ARG A 100 -1.13 -12.25 -3.65
N GLY A 101 -1.34 -11.02 -4.14
CA GLY A 101 -2.62 -10.34 -4.07
C GLY A 101 -3.64 -11.11 -4.89
N ARG A 102 -4.79 -11.39 -4.28
CA ARG A 102 -5.89 -12.12 -4.89
C ARG A 102 -7.22 -11.57 -4.43
N LEU A 103 -8.06 -11.18 -5.38
CA LEU A 103 -9.48 -10.92 -5.17
C LEU A 103 -10.28 -12.10 -5.70
N TYR A 104 -11.14 -12.65 -4.84
CA TYR A 104 -11.91 -13.85 -5.14
C TYR A 104 -13.09 -13.51 -6.06
N ALA A 105 -13.21 -14.27 -7.14
CA ALA A 105 -14.40 -14.27 -7.99
C ALA A 105 -15.36 -15.39 -7.58
N VAL A 106 -16.54 -15.44 -8.20
CA VAL A 106 -17.50 -16.55 -8.02
C VAL A 106 -16.85 -17.89 -8.39
N ARG A 107 -15.96 -17.88 -9.39
CA ARG A 107 -15.16 -19.03 -9.82
C ARG A 107 -13.70 -18.75 -9.52
N SER A 108 -13.03 -19.64 -8.80
CA SER A 108 -11.62 -19.46 -8.39
C SER A 108 -10.63 -19.31 -9.55
N GLN A 109 -10.99 -19.77 -10.75
CA GLN A 109 -10.18 -19.59 -11.97
C GLN A 109 -10.24 -18.14 -12.48
N GLU A 110 -11.29 -17.40 -12.11
CA GLU A 110 -11.53 -16.02 -12.52
C GLU A 110 -11.07 -14.98 -11.49
N ASP A 111 -10.38 -15.44 -10.44
CA ASP A 111 -9.75 -14.60 -9.43
C ASP A 111 -8.86 -13.56 -10.10
N LEU A 112 -8.92 -12.32 -9.60
CA LEU A 112 -8.00 -11.26 -10.00
C LEU A 112 -6.75 -11.35 -9.14
N LEU A 113 -5.63 -11.67 -9.76
CA LEU A 113 -4.31 -11.67 -9.15
C LEU A 113 -3.66 -10.31 -9.34
N PHE A 114 -2.97 -9.82 -8.32
CA PHE A 114 -2.28 -8.53 -8.39
C PHE A 114 -1.01 -8.52 -7.55
N ASP A 115 -0.01 -7.82 -8.08
CA ASP A 115 1.24 -7.53 -7.39
C ASP A 115 1.53 -6.03 -7.53
N PHE A 116 2.10 -5.44 -6.50
CA PHE A 116 2.55 -4.06 -6.48
C PHE A 116 3.92 -3.98 -5.82
N ASN A 117 4.86 -3.30 -6.47
CA ASN A 117 6.17 -3.00 -5.94
C ASN A 117 6.38 -1.49 -6.02
N LEU A 118 6.77 -0.90 -4.89
CA LEU A 118 7.17 0.50 -4.78
C LEU A 118 8.56 0.55 -4.17
N ASN A 119 9.46 1.21 -4.87
CA ASN A 119 10.78 1.50 -4.36
C ASN A 119 10.89 2.97 -3.97
N LEU A 120 11.59 3.23 -2.86
CA LEU A 120 11.81 4.55 -2.30
C LEU A 120 13.29 4.78 -2.03
N SER A 121 13.73 6.01 -2.24
CA SER A 121 15.06 6.47 -1.86
C SER A 121 15.26 6.42 -0.33
N PRO A 122 16.53 6.37 0.14
CA PRO A 122 16.83 6.39 1.57
C PRO A 122 16.28 7.62 2.30
N PHE A 123 16.27 7.57 3.64
CA PHE A 123 15.96 8.73 4.45
C PHE A 123 17.00 9.85 4.23
N PRO A 124 16.60 11.13 4.32
CA PRO A 124 15.26 11.63 4.69
C PRO A 124 14.31 11.89 3.52
N SER A 125 14.75 11.74 2.26
CA SER A 125 13.97 12.14 1.08
C SER A 125 12.75 11.24 0.85
N GLN A 126 12.91 9.92 0.95
CA GLN A 126 11.87 8.92 0.69
C GLN A 126 11.09 9.14 -0.63
N GLU A 127 11.71 9.81 -1.61
CA GLU A 127 11.15 9.98 -2.94
C GLU A 127 11.03 8.61 -3.63
N TRP A 128 9.95 8.41 -4.39
CA TRP A 128 9.77 7.19 -5.15
C TRP A 128 10.85 7.07 -6.23
N THR A 129 11.39 5.86 -6.42
CA THR A 129 12.41 5.56 -7.43
C THR A 129 11.86 4.68 -8.53
N ALA A 130 10.99 3.73 -8.18
CA ALA A 130 10.32 2.87 -9.13
C ALA A 130 8.95 2.45 -8.62
N ILE A 131 8.01 2.26 -9.55
CA ILE A 131 6.69 1.69 -9.29
C ILE A 131 6.44 0.62 -10.33
N GLN A 132 5.97 -0.54 -9.88
CA GLN A 132 5.52 -1.63 -10.73
C GLN A 132 4.17 -2.14 -10.23
N ILE A 133 3.21 -2.22 -11.13
CA ILE A 133 1.88 -2.81 -10.91
C ILE A 133 1.72 -3.95 -11.90
N ARG A 134 1.23 -5.10 -11.44
CA ARG A 134 0.81 -6.22 -12.28
C ARG A 134 -0.58 -6.67 -11.87
N LEU A 135 -1.42 -6.91 -12.87
CA LEU A 135 -2.78 -7.41 -12.73
C LEU A 135 -2.97 -8.57 -13.69
N GLU A 136 -3.46 -9.70 -13.20
CA GLU A 136 -3.77 -10.87 -14.02
C GLU A 136 -5.15 -11.41 -13.67
N ARG A 137 -5.97 -11.66 -14.69
CA ARG A 137 -7.28 -12.26 -14.50
C ARG A 137 -7.60 -13.18 -15.65
N SER A 138 -8.15 -14.35 -15.36
CA SER A 138 -8.74 -15.19 -16.41
C SER A 138 -10.25 -14.95 -16.46
N PHE A 139 -10.83 -14.82 -17.64
CA PHE A 139 -12.28 -14.64 -17.79
C PHE A 139 -12.71 -15.22 -19.13
N ASN A 140 -13.75 -16.07 -19.14
CA ASN A 140 -14.19 -16.83 -20.33
C ASN A 140 -13.03 -17.55 -21.05
N ASP A 141 -12.18 -18.24 -20.29
CA ASP A 141 -10.99 -18.96 -20.77
C ASP A 141 -9.87 -18.09 -21.37
N VAL A 142 -10.05 -16.76 -21.43
CA VAL A 142 -9.04 -15.81 -21.87
C VAL A 142 -8.27 -15.27 -20.67
N ARG A 143 -6.93 -15.30 -20.74
CA ARG A 143 -6.06 -14.74 -19.70
C ARG A 143 -5.65 -13.32 -20.05
N TYR A 144 -6.08 -12.37 -19.25
CA TYR A 144 -5.74 -10.96 -19.33
C TYR A 144 -4.58 -10.67 -18.40
N LYS A 145 -3.48 -10.10 -18.92
CA LYS A 145 -2.41 -9.54 -18.08
C LYS A 145 -2.24 -8.08 -18.39
N PHE A 146 -2.16 -7.26 -17.36
CA PHE A 146 -1.86 -5.86 -17.44
C PHE A 146 -0.66 -5.58 -16.54
N SER A 147 0.28 -4.76 -17.01
CA SER A 147 1.32 -4.22 -16.16
C SER A 147 1.53 -2.73 -16.42
N ALA A 148 1.91 -2.01 -15.38
CA ALA A 148 2.34 -0.63 -15.47
C ALA A 148 3.66 -0.48 -14.71
N ASP A 149 4.65 0.14 -15.35
CA ASP A 149 5.97 0.32 -14.76
C ASP A 149 6.45 1.77 -14.98
N ALA A 150 6.98 2.37 -13.92
CA ALA A 150 7.54 3.71 -13.93
C ALA A 150 8.85 3.75 -13.14
N GLN A 151 9.80 4.56 -13.58
CA GLN A 151 11.04 4.86 -12.86
C GLN A 151 11.19 6.37 -12.77
N SER A 152 11.71 6.88 -11.66
CA SER A 152 11.83 8.32 -11.43
C SER A 152 12.86 9.00 -12.35
N THR A 153 13.77 8.21 -12.92
CA THR A 153 14.72 8.69 -13.94
C THR A 153 14.10 8.85 -15.33
N ASN A 154 12.85 8.40 -15.51
CA ASN A 154 12.17 8.40 -16.80
C ASN A 154 10.96 9.36 -16.76
N ASP A 155 10.75 10.09 -17.84
CA ASP A 155 9.61 11.01 -17.95
C ASP A 155 8.33 10.31 -18.46
N PHE A 156 8.26 8.98 -18.37
CA PHE A 156 7.15 8.19 -18.90
C PHE A 156 6.82 6.97 -18.04
N VAL A 157 5.56 6.53 -18.14
CA VAL A 157 5.03 5.27 -17.61
C VAL A 157 4.83 4.31 -18.77
N THR A 158 5.33 3.08 -18.62
CA THR A 158 5.10 2.01 -19.60
C THR A 158 3.89 1.20 -19.19
N PHE A 159 2.88 1.14 -20.05
CA PHE A 159 1.75 0.22 -19.90
C PHE A 159 1.91 -0.96 -20.85
N ARG A 160 1.68 -2.18 -20.35
CA ARG A 160 1.66 -3.41 -21.14
C ARG A 160 0.37 -4.15 -20.93
N ILE A 161 -0.18 -4.69 -22.01
CA ILE A 161 -1.32 -5.60 -21.99
C ILE A 161 -0.95 -6.84 -22.78
N ASN A 162 -1.14 -8.02 -22.17
CA ASN A 162 -1.03 -9.30 -22.84
C ASN A 162 -2.44 -9.88 -23.02
N LEU A 163 -2.82 -10.03 -24.29
CA LEU A 163 -4.06 -10.66 -24.74
C LEU A 163 -3.69 -11.84 -25.66
N GLU A 164 -4.65 -12.69 -26.02
CA GLU A 164 -4.43 -13.81 -26.96
C GLU A 164 -3.78 -13.39 -28.28
N GLY A 165 -3.93 -12.13 -28.70
CA GLY A 165 -3.32 -11.56 -29.91
C GLY A 165 -1.88 -11.05 -29.77
N GLY A 166 -1.24 -11.21 -28.61
CA GLY A 166 0.13 -10.76 -28.34
C GLY A 166 0.22 -9.63 -27.32
N GLU A 167 1.47 -9.27 -26.96
CA GLU A 167 1.74 -8.18 -26.03
C GLU A 167 1.68 -6.83 -26.76
N GLN A 168 0.83 -5.93 -26.25
CA GLN A 168 0.78 -4.54 -26.66
C GLN A 168 1.44 -3.68 -25.59
N ARG A 169 2.28 -2.74 -26.02
CA ARG A 169 2.98 -1.80 -25.14
C ARG A 169 2.75 -0.37 -25.59
N VAL A 170 2.54 0.53 -24.63
CA VAL A 170 2.52 1.97 -24.87
C VAL A 170 3.26 2.70 -23.76
N ASP A 171 4.13 3.62 -24.15
CA ASP A 171 4.81 4.52 -23.23
C ASP A 171 4.04 5.85 -23.22
N VAL A 172 3.67 6.32 -22.03
CA VAL A 172 2.87 7.53 -21.82
C VAL A 172 3.68 8.51 -20.96
N PRO A 173 3.88 9.76 -21.40
CA PRO A 173 4.58 10.75 -20.58
C PRO A 173 3.93 10.92 -19.20
N LEU A 174 4.73 11.05 -18.14
CA LEU A 174 4.25 11.11 -16.76
C LEU A 174 3.29 12.30 -16.55
N GLU A 175 3.58 13.43 -17.19
CA GLU A 175 2.73 14.63 -17.22
C GLU A 175 1.36 14.43 -17.90
N ASP A 176 1.23 13.38 -18.71
CA ASP A 176 0.02 13.04 -19.45
C ASP A 176 -0.81 11.96 -18.73
N VAL A 177 -0.26 11.27 -17.73
CA VAL A 177 -0.99 10.25 -16.94
C VAL A 177 -2.15 10.87 -16.17
N SER A 178 -2.05 12.15 -15.79
CA SER A 178 -3.11 12.89 -15.11
C SER A 178 -4.21 13.41 -16.04
N LYS A 179 -4.07 13.23 -17.36
CA LYS A 179 -4.96 13.78 -18.40
C LYS A 179 -5.79 12.66 -19.04
N PRO A 180 -7.08 12.49 -18.67
CA PRO A 180 -7.91 11.40 -19.16
C PRO A 180 -7.96 11.28 -20.68
N GLU A 181 -8.00 12.40 -21.40
CA GLU A 181 -8.02 12.46 -22.86
C GLU A 181 -6.76 11.89 -23.51
N LYS A 182 -5.62 11.97 -22.83
CA LYS A 182 -4.33 11.40 -23.27
C LYS A 182 -4.29 9.90 -23.03
N LEU A 183 -4.86 9.45 -21.92
CA LEU A 183 -4.97 8.03 -21.58
C LEU A 183 -5.87 7.26 -22.56
N VAL A 184 -6.90 7.89 -23.11
CA VAL A 184 -7.78 7.25 -24.13
C VAL A 184 -6.98 6.81 -25.35
N GLY A 185 -6.08 7.65 -25.86
CA GLY A 185 -5.22 7.29 -26.99
C GLY A 185 -4.29 6.12 -26.66
N ALA A 186 -3.75 6.08 -25.44
CA ALA A 186 -2.94 4.97 -24.95
C ALA A 186 -3.75 3.68 -24.84
N GLY A 187 -4.97 3.74 -24.30
CA GLY A 187 -5.89 2.60 -24.19
C GLY A 187 -6.28 2.03 -25.56
N LEU A 188 -6.54 2.89 -26.55
CA LEU A 188 -6.83 2.44 -27.91
C LEU A 188 -5.63 1.74 -28.57
N LYS A 189 -4.41 2.26 -28.37
CA LYS A 189 -3.19 1.59 -28.85
C LYS A 189 -3.03 0.22 -28.19
N LEU A 190 -3.27 0.12 -26.88
CA LEU A 190 -3.23 -1.16 -26.16
C LEU A 190 -4.31 -2.14 -26.64
N ALA A 191 -5.46 -1.64 -27.12
CA ALA A 191 -6.49 -2.44 -27.76
C ALA A 191 -6.16 -2.85 -29.21
N GLY A 192 -4.96 -2.54 -29.71
CA GLY A 192 -4.53 -2.88 -31.07
C GLY A 192 -5.01 -1.90 -32.16
N VAL A 193 -5.54 -0.74 -31.79
CA VAL A 193 -5.95 0.28 -32.77
C VAL A 193 -4.70 0.94 -33.38
N PRO A 194 -4.59 1.03 -34.72
CA PRO A 194 -3.47 1.69 -35.37
C PRO A 194 -3.25 3.12 -34.88
N ALA A 195 -2.00 3.53 -34.72
CA ALA A 195 -1.62 4.78 -34.05
C ALA A 195 -2.29 6.05 -34.62
N LEU A 196 -2.47 6.13 -35.95
CA LEU A 196 -3.16 7.26 -36.60
C LEU A 196 -4.66 7.31 -36.23
N ALA A 197 -5.33 6.17 -36.20
CA ALA A 197 -6.74 6.08 -35.81
C ALA A 197 -6.92 6.35 -34.30
N ALA A 198 -6.03 5.83 -33.45
CA ALA A 198 -6.04 6.08 -32.01
C ALA A 198 -5.83 7.58 -31.69
N SER A 199 -4.96 8.26 -32.44
CA SER A 199 -4.71 9.69 -32.27
C SER A 199 -5.90 10.53 -32.72
N GLY A 200 -6.55 10.18 -33.84
CA GLY A 200 -7.79 10.82 -34.30
C GLY A 200 -8.95 10.67 -33.31
N ALA A 201 -9.12 9.48 -32.73
CA ALA A 201 -10.14 9.22 -31.72
C ALA A 201 -9.87 9.98 -30.41
N SER A 202 -8.62 10.05 -29.95
CA SER A 202 -8.26 10.86 -28.77
C SER A 202 -8.58 12.35 -28.97
N LEU A 203 -8.35 12.90 -30.17
CA LEU A 203 -8.75 14.29 -30.50
C LEU A 203 -10.27 14.49 -30.49
N MET A 204 -11.05 13.51 -30.98
CA MET A 204 -12.51 13.56 -30.90
C MET A 204 -13.01 13.51 -29.45
N VAL A 205 -12.41 12.64 -28.62
CA VAL A 205 -12.76 12.52 -27.20
C VAL A 205 -12.34 13.77 -26.43
N LYS A 206 -11.19 14.37 -26.72
CA LYS A 206 -10.80 15.68 -26.16
C LYS A 206 -11.87 16.75 -26.41
N ASN A 207 -12.44 16.80 -27.61
CA ASN A 207 -13.49 17.77 -27.95
C ASN A 207 -14.82 17.48 -27.21
N PHE A 208 -15.10 16.22 -26.89
CA PHE A 208 -16.23 15.82 -26.05
C PHE A 208 -16.00 16.11 -24.55
N LEU A 209 -14.80 15.83 -24.04
CA LEU A 209 -14.41 16.04 -22.64
C LEU A 209 -14.15 17.51 -22.30
N ASN A 210 -13.86 18.37 -23.29
CA ASN A 210 -13.81 19.82 -23.13
C ASN A 210 -15.18 20.48 -22.89
N SER A 211 -16.26 19.71 -22.87
CA SER A 211 -17.54 20.19 -22.34
C SER A 211 -17.38 20.50 -20.84
N LYS A 212 -18.04 21.57 -20.37
CA LYS A 212 -17.84 22.24 -19.05
C LYS A 212 -17.92 21.34 -17.79
N GLU A 213 -18.14 20.05 -17.92
CA GLU A 213 -18.23 19.08 -16.83
C GLU A 213 -16.89 18.42 -16.44
N LEU A 214 -15.83 18.58 -17.25
CA LEU A 214 -14.54 17.92 -17.03
C LEU A 214 -13.35 18.89 -16.83
N ASN A 215 -13.61 20.04 -16.20
CA ASN A 215 -12.54 20.82 -15.54
C ASN A 215 -12.01 20.03 -14.33
N ASN A 216 -11.42 18.87 -14.58
CA ASN A 216 -10.77 18.07 -13.58
C ASN A 216 -9.46 18.77 -13.23
N ARG A 217 -9.35 19.12 -11.94
CA ARG A 217 -8.13 19.61 -11.32
C ARG A 217 -6.97 18.72 -11.77
N PRO A 218 -5.81 19.28 -12.17
CA PRO A 218 -4.66 18.48 -12.51
C PRO A 218 -4.36 17.53 -11.35
N VAL A 219 -4.43 16.22 -11.60
CA VAL A 219 -4.00 15.22 -10.61
C VAL A 219 -2.49 15.34 -10.55
N ASN A 220 -1.98 16.04 -9.53
CA ASN A 220 -0.56 16.12 -9.31
C ASN A 220 -0.13 14.78 -8.70
N PHE A 221 0.61 13.95 -9.45
CA PHE A 221 1.17 12.69 -8.97
C PHE A 221 2.38 12.96 -8.06
N ASN A 222 2.19 13.80 -7.02
CA ASN A 222 3.14 13.86 -5.92
C ASN A 222 2.64 12.89 -4.85
N LEU A 223 3.38 11.81 -4.61
CA LEU A 223 3.14 10.93 -3.48
C LEU A 223 3.62 11.68 -2.22
N ASP A 224 2.76 12.52 -1.68
CA ASP A 224 3.00 13.18 -0.39
C ASP A 224 2.95 12.11 0.71
N LEU A 225 4.10 11.47 0.96
CA LEU A 225 4.22 10.52 2.05
C LEU A 225 3.89 11.21 3.38
N PRO A 226 3.13 10.53 4.26
CA PRO A 226 2.74 11.10 5.54
C PRO A 226 3.98 11.44 6.36
N ARG A 227 4.00 12.65 6.92
CA ARG A 227 5.12 13.13 7.75
C ARG A 227 4.98 12.78 9.23
N GLN A 228 3.78 12.36 9.64
CA GLN A 228 3.48 12.04 11.03
C GLN A 228 2.56 10.81 11.09
N ALA A 229 2.70 10.06 12.17
CA ALA A 229 1.75 9.06 12.61
C ALA A 229 1.09 9.54 13.91
N HIS A 230 0.01 8.88 14.32
CA HIS A 230 -0.70 9.18 15.55
C HIS A 230 -0.85 7.93 16.39
N ILE A 231 -0.80 8.07 17.72
CA ILE A 231 -1.15 6.95 18.59
C ILE A 231 -2.67 6.85 18.65
N ASP A 232 -3.20 5.67 18.35
CA ASP A 232 -4.63 5.43 18.34
C ASP A 232 -4.96 4.07 18.98
N LEU A 233 -6.24 3.76 19.05
CA LEU A 233 -6.71 2.42 19.37
C LEU A 233 -7.07 1.69 18.08
N LEU A 234 -6.77 0.39 18.04
CA LEU A 234 -7.19 -0.45 16.93
C LEU A 234 -8.73 -0.47 16.84
N PRO A 235 -9.33 -0.05 15.71
CA PRO A 235 -10.77 -0.06 15.57
C PRO A 235 -11.30 -1.48 15.32
N GLY A 236 -12.58 -1.70 15.66
CA GLY A 236 -13.28 -2.95 15.38
C GLY A 236 -12.92 -4.14 16.27
N VAL A 237 -12.15 -3.92 17.35
CA VAL A 237 -11.83 -4.94 18.36
C VAL A 237 -12.39 -4.57 19.74
N ARG A 238 -12.70 -5.57 20.56
CA ARG A 238 -13.21 -5.36 21.93
C ARG A 238 -12.12 -4.88 22.90
N SER A 239 -10.89 -5.31 22.67
CA SER A 239 -9.74 -4.97 23.52
C SER A 239 -9.16 -3.62 23.11
N ARG A 240 -8.70 -2.83 24.08
CA ARG A 240 -8.01 -1.55 23.82
C ARG A 240 -6.56 -1.84 23.43
N ILE A 241 -6.33 -2.11 22.15
CA ILE A 241 -5.00 -2.35 21.59
C ILE A 241 -4.46 -1.01 21.09
N LYS A 242 -3.33 -0.55 21.64
CA LYS A 242 -2.65 0.65 21.16
C LYS A 242 -1.93 0.37 19.84
N VAL A 243 -2.02 1.31 18.91
CA VAL A 243 -1.44 1.22 17.56
C VAL A 243 -0.92 2.59 17.13
N TYR A 244 -0.02 2.59 16.16
CA TYR A 244 0.27 3.76 15.36
C TYR A 244 -0.70 3.80 14.18
N ARG A 245 -1.36 4.94 13.96
CA ARG A 245 -2.19 5.23 12.80
C ARG A 245 -1.41 6.15 11.87
N ILE A 246 -1.25 5.70 10.63
CA ILE A 246 -0.68 6.48 9.54
C ILE A 246 -1.83 6.88 8.62
N ASP A 247 -1.96 8.17 8.35
CA ASP A 247 -2.98 8.71 7.46
C ASP A 247 -2.32 9.06 6.12
N VAL A 248 -2.49 8.20 5.11
CA VAL A 248 -1.89 8.36 3.79
C VAL A 248 -2.85 9.12 2.87
N PRO A 249 -2.52 10.35 2.43
CA PRO A 249 -3.35 11.08 1.48
C PRO A 249 -3.22 10.47 0.09
N ILE A 250 -4.35 10.14 -0.54
CA ILE A 250 -4.39 9.70 -1.94
C ILE A 250 -4.73 10.87 -2.86
N VAL A 251 -5.78 11.63 -2.50
CA VAL A 251 -6.22 12.89 -3.14
C VAL A 251 -6.78 13.76 -2.01
N GLU A 252 -6.86 15.08 -2.20
CA GLU A 252 -7.47 16.02 -1.24
C GLU A 252 -8.71 15.40 -0.55
N ASP A 253 -8.68 15.36 0.79
CA ASP A 253 -9.71 14.81 1.69
C ASP A 253 -9.98 13.29 1.63
N MET A 254 -9.15 12.50 0.94
CA MET A 254 -9.20 11.03 0.95
C MET A 254 -7.96 10.42 1.60
N LEU A 255 -8.13 9.91 2.82
CA LEU A 255 -7.07 9.34 3.64
C LEU A 255 -7.21 7.83 3.79
N VAL A 256 -6.28 7.05 3.25
CA VAL A 256 -6.13 5.65 3.65
C VAL A 256 -5.51 5.59 5.04
N LYS A 257 -6.17 4.91 5.96
CA LYS A 257 -5.68 4.78 7.35
C LYS A 257 -5.01 3.43 7.52
N ILE A 258 -3.75 3.44 7.89
CA ILE A 258 -2.96 2.23 8.15
C ILE A 258 -2.71 2.15 9.65
N TYR A 259 -3.14 1.06 10.27
CA TYR A 259 -2.95 0.79 11.69
C TYR A 259 -1.84 -0.25 11.87
N VAL A 260 -0.80 0.16 12.56
CA VAL A 260 0.44 -0.59 12.79
C VAL A 260 0.59 -0.83 14.28
N ASN A 261 0.93 -2.05 14.70
CA ASN A 261 1.19 -2.30 16.12
C ASN A 261 2.52 -1.66 16.57
N THR A 262 2.80 -1.75 17.87
CA THR A 262 4.04 -1.22 18.46
C THR A 262 5.31 -1.93 18.00
N LEU A 263 5.17 -3.11 17.37
CA LEU A 263 6.25 -3.93 16.82
C LEU A 263 6.49 -3.69 15.32
N GLY A 264 5.63 -2.92 14.64
CA GLY A 264 5.76 -2.62 13.21
C GLY A 264 4.87 -3.43 12.28
N GLU A 265 4.06 -4.36 12.78
CA GLU A 265 3.16 -5.16 11.95
C GLU A 265 1.91 -4.38 11.57
N ILE A 266 1.53 -4.44 10.29
CA ILE A 266 0.27 -3.87 9.81
C ILE A 266 -0.88 -4.78 10.29
N LEU A 267 -1.77 -4.20 11.09
CA LEU A 267 -2.94 -4.89 11.63
C LEU A 267 -4.19 -4.63 10.81
N ARG A 268 -4.34 -3.42 10.27
CA ARG A 268 -5.55 -3.00 9.56
C ARG A 268 -5.27 -1.86 8.59
N VAL A 269 -5.89 -1.88 7.43
CA VAL A 269 -5.91 -0.77 6.48
C VAL A 269 -7.35 -0.45 6.11
N GLU A 270 -7.76 0.80 6.29
CA GLU A 270 -9.07 1.29 5.92
C GLU A 270 -9.01 2.06 4.61
N ILE A 271 -9.80 1.60 3.64
CA ILE A 271 -9.94 2.25 2.35
C ILE A 271 -11.12 3.24 2.44
N PRO A 272 -10.93 4.53 2.06
CA PRO A 272 -12.02 5.50 2.07
C PRO A 272 -13.22 5.07 1.25
N ASP A 273 -14.43 5.18 1.82
CA ASP A 273 -15.69 4.89 1.12
C ASP A 273 -15.80 5.66 -0.19
N VAL A 274 -15.31 6.90 -0.24
CA VAL A 274 -15.29 7.75 -1.45
C VAL A 274 -14.44 7.13 -2.55
N LEU A 275 -13.29 6.52 -2.21
CA LEU A 275 -12.43 5.85 -3.18
C LEU A 275 -13.12 4.59 -3.72
N ILE A 276 -13.73 3.80 -2.83
CA ILE A 276 -14.48 2.61 -3.20
C ILE A 276 -15.64 2.96 -4.13
N ASP A 277 -16.43 3.98 -3.79
CA ASP A 277 -17.53 4.49 -4.59
C ASP A 277 -17.06 5.01 -5.95
N THR A 278 -15.91 5.70 -5.98
CA THR A 278 -15.32 6.21 -7.22
C THR A 278 -14.93 5.06 -8.13
N ILE A 279 -14.27 4.04 -7.59
CA ILE A 279 -13.90 2.84 -8.34
C ILE A 279 -15.16 2.13 -8.81
N SER A 280 -16.14 1.89 -7.94
CA SER A 280 -17.41 1.23 -8.28
C SER A 280 -18.14 1.93 -9.42
N LYS A 281 -18.28 3.26 -9.36
CA LYS A 281 -18.97 4.06 -10.39
C LYS A 281 -18.22 4.08 -11.72
N THR A 282 -16.90 4.27 -11.68
CA THR A 282 -16.08 4.39 -12.89
C THR A 282 -15.90 3.05 -13.61
N SER A 283 -15.76 1.97 -12.84
CA SER A 283 -15.58 0.61 -13.37
C SER A 283 -16.91 -0.16 -13.57
N LYS A 284 -18.04 0.39 -13.11
CA LYS A 284 -19.35 -0.28 -13.05
C LYS A 284 -19.30 -1.63 -12.31
N LEU A 285 -18.43 -1.73 -11.30
CA LEU A 285 -18.32 -2.91 -10.46
C LEU A 285 -19.21 -2.76 -9.22
N ASP A 286 -19.87 -3.84 -8.83
CA ASP A 286 -20.61 -3.93 -7.57
C ASP A 286 -19.61 -4.18 -6.44
N LEU A 287 -18.99 -3.11 -5.96
CA LEU A 287 -18.06 -3.17 -4.83
C LEU A 287 -18.82 -2.95 -3.51
N PRO A 288 -18.44 -3.64 -2.43
CA PRO A 288 -19.03 -3.41 -1.13
C PRO A 288 -18.69 -2.01 -0.64
N LYS A 289 -19.62 -1.38 0.07
CA LYS A 289 -19.50 0.04 0.52
C LYS A 289 -18.44 0.29 1.59
N SER A 290 -17.73 -0.73 2.05
CA SER A 290 -16.70 -0.61 3.07
C SER A 290 -15.72 -1.76 2.95
N ILE A 291 -14.50 -1.46 2.52
CA ILE A 291 -13.43 -2.45 2.33
C ILE A 291 -12.34 -2.15 3.34
N VAL A 292 -11.95 -3.19 4.09
CA VAL A 292 -10.85 -3.12 5.05
C VAL A 292 -9.92 -4.28 4.78
N LEU A 293 -8.62 -4.03 4.84
CA LEU A 293 -7.62 -5.08 4.89
C LEU A 293 -7.33 -5.36 6.36
N ARG A 294 -7.42 -6.61 6.77
CA ARG A 294 -7.18 -7.01 8.17
C ARG A 294 -6.10 -8.07 8.19
N ASN A 295 -5.16 -7.97 9.13
CA ASN A 295 -4.19 -9.04 9.31
C ASN A 295 -4.90 -10.39 9.51
N GLN A 296 -4.35 -11.49 8.99
CA GLN A 296 -4.99 -12.80 9.15
C GLN A 296 -5.10 -13.22 10.62
N ASN A 297 -4.20 -12.71 11.47
CA ASN A 297 -4.23 -12.88 12.92
C ASN A 297 -5.14 -11.86 13.62
N PHE A 298 -5.90 -11.05 12.87
CA PHE A 298 -6.80 -10.05 13.41
C PHE A 298 -7.85 -10.72 14.30
N TYR A 299 -8.09 -10.13 15.47
CA TYR A 299 -8.85 -10.71 16.58
C TYR A 299 -10.38 -10.84 16.34
N GLY A 300 -10.84 -10.83 15.08
CA GLY A 300 -12.25 -10.98 14.68
C GLY A 300 -12.48 -12.28 13.90
N ARG A 301 -13.48 -13.07 14.27
CA ARG A 301 -13.85 -14.28 13.50
C ARG A 301 -14.48 -13.87 12.16
N LEU A 302 -13.89 -14.30 11.05
CA LEU A 302 -14.53 -14.21 9.73
C LEU A 302 -15.69 -15.20 9.61
N ARG A 303 -16.78 -14.78 8.97
CA ARG A 303 -17.83 -15.71 8.53
C ARG A 303 -17.38 -16.33 7.20
N ARG A 304 -17.00 -17.61 7.22
CA ARG A 304 -16.88 -18.41 5.99
C ARG A 304 -18.26 -18.96 5.64
N GLU A 305 -18.75 -18.69 4.44
CA GLU A 305 -19.83 -19.50 3.89
C GLU A 305 -19.28 -20.90 3.58
N ARG A 306 -20.09 -21.92 3.91
CA ARG A 306 -19.84 -23.31 3.55
C ARG A 306 -20.48 -23.60 2.20
#